data_AF-A0AAV9RYZ2-F1
#
_entry.id   AF-A0AAV9RYZ2-F1
#
_cell.length_a   1.000
_cell.length_b   1.000
_cell.length_c   1.000
_cell.angle_alpha   90.00
_cell.angle_beta   90.00
_cell.angle_gamma   90.00
#
_symmetry.space_group_name_H-M   'P 1'
#
loop_
_entity.id
_entity.type
_entity.pdbx_description
1 polymer ?
#
loop_
_entity_poly.entity_id
_entity_poly.type
_entity_poly.pdbx_seq_one_letter_code
_entity_poly.pdbx_strand_id
1 'polypeptide(L)'
;MARVGLLVFIVGFQLGIHGLSAEITEENTETVFVSQQTAHVVLKRQRRYNSGRLEEILHKDNLERECKEEQCNMEEAREWFEDDEKTMGTSVSKNPARMEEFVRME
;
A
#
# COMPACT_ATOMS: atom_id res chain seq x y z
N MET A 1 -35.83 8.31 26.73
CA MET A 1 -34.94 7.17 26.37
C MET A 1 -34.17 7.38 25.07
N ALA A 2 -34.82 7.74 23.94
CA ALA A 2 -34.11 7.93 22.66
C ALA A 2 -33.05 9.06 22.66
N ARG A 3 -33.32 10.17 23.36
CA ARG A 3 -32.37 11.31 23.48
C ARG A 3 -31.12 10.98 24.30
N VAL A 4 -31.25 10.12 25.31
CA VAL A 4 -30.10 9.66 26.12
C VAL A 4 -29.23 8.73 25.28
N GLY A 5 -29.84 7.82 24.50
CA GLY A 5 -29.10 6.98 23.56
C GLY A 5 -28.34 7.79 22.51
N LEU A 6 -28.97 8.81 21.91
CA LEU A 6 -28.34 9.65 20.91
C LEU A 6 -27.11 10.42 21.46
N LEU A 7 -27.20 10.95 22.68
CA LEU A 7 -26.07 11.61 23.34
C LEU A 7 -24.92 10.66 23.63
N VAL A 8 -25.21 9.41 24.03
CA VAL A 8 -24.19 8.37 24.23
C VAL A 8 -23.50 8.01 22.92
N PHE A 9 -24.24 7.92 21.80
CA PHE A 9 -23.65 7.71 20.48
C PHE A 9 -22.78 8.89 20.04
N ILE A 10 -23.22 10.13 20.25
CA ILE A 10 -22.45 11.33 19.87
C ILE A 10 -21.16 11.44 20.71
N VAL A 11 -21.23 11.20 22.02
CA VAL A 11 -20.05 11.25 22.91
C VAL A 11 -19.09 10.08 22.63
N GLY A 12 -19.62 8.89 22.35
CA GLY A 12 -18.81 7.73 21.95
C GLY A 12 -18.13 7.93 20.59
N PHE A 13 -18.82 8.53 19.63
CA PHE A 13 -18.25 8.86 18.33
C PHE A 13 -17.18 9.96 18.44
N GLN A 14 -17.41 10.97 19.29
CA GLN A 14 -16.44 12.04 19.56
C GLN A 14 -15.16 11.55 20.27
N LEU A 15 -15.26 10.57 21.17
CA LEU A 15 -14.09 9.96 21.82
C LEU A 15 -13.30 9.05 20.85
N GLY A 16 -13.93 8.52 19.80
CA GLY A 16 -13.27 7.75 18.76
C GLY A 16 -12.49 8.60 17.75
N ILE A 17 -12.96 9.82 17.45
CA ILE A 17 -12.30 10.76 16.53
C ILE A 17 -11.27 11.67 17.20
N HIS A 18 -11.43 11.99 18.49
CA HIS A 18 -10.40 12.68 19.27
C HIS A 18 -9.40 11.73 19.93
N GLY A 19 -9.21 10.53 19.34
CA GLY A 19 -8.19 9.58 19.76
C GLY A 19 -6.91 10.35 20.04
N LEU A 20 -6.54 10.35 21.32
CA LEU A 20 -5.38 11.06 21.86
C LEU A 20 -4.23 10.80 20.90
N SER A 21 -3.76 11.83 20.20
CA SER A 21 -2.53 11.73 19.45
C SER A 21 -1.45 11.55 20.50
N ALA A 22 -1.19 10.29 20.86
CA ALA A 22 -0.02 9.94 21.62
C ALA A 22 1.13 10.39 20.73
N GLU A 23 1.75 11.49 21.12
CA GLU A 23 2.99 11.97 20.53
C GLU A 23 4.00 10.85 20.76
N ILE A 24 4.23 10.05 19.72
CA ILE A 24 5.26 9.02 19.71
C ILE A 24 6.57 9.80 19.77
N THR A 25 7.16 9.90 20.96
CA THR A 25 8.53 10.38 21.12
C THR A 25 9.44 9.48 20.30
N GLU A 26 10.08 10.09 19.30
CA GLU A 26 11.06 9.50 18.38
C GLU A 26 12.34 9.16 19.14
N GLU A 27 12.29 8.13 19.99
CA GLU A 27 13.48 7.56 20.62
C GLU A 27 13.31 6.03 20.59
N ASN A 28 14.15 5.36 19.80
CA ASN A 28 14.12 3.92 19.46
C ASN A 28 13.10 3.44 18.40
N THR A 29 13.02 4.07 17.24
CA THR A 29 12.37 3.46 16.07
C THR A 29 13.27 2.47 15.31
N GLU A 30 14.59 2.58 15.45
CA GLU A 30 15.54 1.69 14.74
C GLU A 30 15.49 0.23 15.19
N THR A 31 15.10 -0.05 16.44
CA THR A 31 15.05 -1.43 16.98
C THR A 31 13.68 -2.10 16.85
N VAL A 32 12.64 -1.35 16.47
CA VAL A 32 11.26 -1.84 16.43
C VAL A 32 10.92 -2.44 15.05
N PHE A 33 11.59 -2.01 13.99
CA PHE A 33 11.36 -2.50 12.63
C PHE A 33 12.52 -3.37 12.14
N VAL A 34 12.18 -4.52 11.55
CA VAL A 34 13.15 -5.38 10.86
C VAL A 34 13.31 -4.94 9.39
N SER A 35 14.40 -5.36 8.73
CA SER A 35 14.61 -5.04 7.31
C SER A 35 13.47 -5.59 6.44
N GLN A 36 13.20 -4.94 5.30
CA GLN A 36 12.16 -5.36 4.35
C GLN A 36 12.31 -6.83 3.96
N GLN A 37 13.54 -7.29 3.69
CA GLN A 37 13.82 -8.68 3.33
C GLN A 37 13.44 -9.65 4.46
N THR A 38 13.73 -9.27 5.71
CA THR A 38 13.37 -10.08 6.89
C THR A 38 11.87 -10.06 7.14
N ALA A 39 11.24 -8.89 6.99
CA ALA A 39 9.80 -8.71 7.11
C ALA A 39 9.04 -9.60 6.12
N HIS A 40 9.46 -9.71 4.86
CA HIS A 40 8.79 -10.57 3.88
C HIS A 40 8.85 -12.07 4.21
N VAL A 41 9.86 -12.51 4.98
CA VAL A 41 9.94 -13.92 5.42
C VAL A 41 8.94 -14.20 6.54
N VAL A 42 8.74 -13.23 7.45
CA VAL A 42 7.88 -13.37 8.63
C VAL A 42 6.42 -13.03 8.30
N LEU A 43 6.19 -11.89 7.65
CA LEU A 43 4.90 -11.36 7.24
C LEU A 43 4.54 -11.87 5.85
N LYS A 44 3.84 -13.02 5.79
CA LYS A 44 3.29 -13.53 4.55
C LYS A 44 2.00 -12.79 4.19
N ARG A 45 2.11 -11.77 3.34
CA ARG A 45 0.96 -11.12 2.72
C ARG A 45 0.29 -12.07 1.73
N GLN A 46 -1.04 -12.18 1.78
CA GLN A 46 -1.80 -12.83 0.70
C GLN A 46 -1.72 -11.94 -0.54
N ARG A 47 -1.10 -12.44 -1.61
CA ARG A 47 -1.03 -11.76 -2.89
C ARG A 47 -2.41 -11.70 -3.52
N ARG A 48 -2.77 -10.56 -4.10
CA ARG A 48 -4.10 -10.32 -4.67
C ARG A 48 -4.13 -10.34 -6.18
N TYR A 49 -2.96 -10.49 -6.81
CA TYR A 49 -2.79 -10.50 -8.26
C TYR A 49 -3.91 -11.21 -9.00
N ASN A 50 -4.51 -10.49 -9.95
CA ASN A 50 -5.57 -10.99 -10.81
C ASN A 50 -6.79 -11.56 -10.04
N SER A 51 -7.06 -11.09 -8.81
CA SER A 51 -8.23 -11.55 -8.04
C SER A 51 -9.56 -11.09 -8.66
N GLY A 52 -9.51 -10.16 -9.62
CA GLY A 52 -10.59 -9.76 -10.51
C GLY A 52 -11.10 -8.33 -10.25
N ARG A 53 -12.22 -8.01 -10.91
CA ARG A 53 -12.78 -6.68 -11.19
C ARG A 53 -13.05 -5.71 -10.03
N LEU A 54 -12.90 -6.16 -8.78
CA LEU A 54 -13.12 -5.31 -7.59
C LEU A 54 -11.81 -4.76 -7.02
N GLU A 55 -10.66 -5.32 -7.40
CA GLU A 55 -9.36 -4.88 -6.92
C GLU A 55 -9.10 -3.41 -7.31
N GLU A 56 -9.30 -3.07 -8.58
CA GLU A 56 -9.17 -1.71 -9.13
C GLU A 56 -10.12 -0.68 -8.45
N ILE A 57 -11.27 -1.13 -7.95
CA ILE A 57 -12.24 -0.24 -7.28
C ILE A 57 -11.87 -0.03 -5.81
N LEU A 58 -11.31 -1.05 -5.16
CA LEU A 58 -11.02 -1.05 -3.73
C LEU A 58 -9.62 -0.54 -3.40
N HIS A 59 -8.70 -0.60 -4.35
CA HIS A 59 -7.30 -0.26 -4.16
C HIS A 59 -6.82 0.68 -5.25
N LYS A 60 -6.05 1.69 -4.84
CA LYS A 60 -5.31 2.54 -5.76
C LYS A 60 -4.13 1.77 -6.35
N ASP A 61 -3.86 2.00 -7.62
CA ASP A 61 -2.71 1.51 -8.38
C ASP A 61 -1.41 1.67 -7.59
N ASN A 62 -0.59 0.62 -7.60
CA ASN A 62 0.62 0.60 -6.79
C ASN A 62 1.70 -0.29 -7.42
N LEU A 63 2.70 0.34 -8.04
CA LEU A 63 3.79 -0.36 -8.72
C LEU A 63 4.55 -1.34 -7.83
N GLU A 64 4.81 -0.98 -6.57
CA GLU A 64 5.53 -1.85 -5.64
C GLU A 64 4.71 -3.12 -5.37
N ARG A 65 3.42 -2.98 -5.06
CA ARG A 65 2.53 -4.11 -4.79
C ARG A 65 2.31 -4.96 -6.04
N GLU A 66 1.88 -4.36 -7.14
CA GLU A 66 1.38 -5.10 -8.30
C GLU A 66 2.51 -5.65 -9.16
N CYS A 67 3.58 -4.88 -9.38
CA CYS A 67 4.63 -5.25 -10.34
C CYS A 67 5.98 -5.66 -9.73
N LYS A 68 6.31 -5.23 -8.49
CA LYS A 68 7.56 -5.64 -7.81
C LYS A 68 7.35 -6.80 -6.83
N GLU A 69 6.32 -6.74 -5.99
CA GLU A 69 5.97 -7.78 -5.02
C GLU A 69 5.15 -8.92 -5.65
N GLU A 70 4.30 -8.57 -6.61
CA GLU A 70 3.39 -9.47 -7.33
C GLU A 70 3.76 -9.56 -8.82
N GLN A 71 3.13 -10.50 -9.53
CA GLN A 71 3.22 -10.50 -11.00
C GLN A 71 2.24 -9.40 -11.46
N CYS A 72 2.55 -8.63 -12.49
CA CYS A 72 1.56 -7.76 -13.13
C CYS A 72 1.48 -8.04 -14.63
N ASN A 73 0.36 -7.63 -15.24
CA ASN A 73 0.15 -7.59 -16.67
C ASN A 73 0.55 -6.21 -17.25
N MET A 74 0.45 -6.06 -18.58
CA MET A 74 0.82 -4.81 -19.28
C MET A 74 -0.04 -3.61 -18.89
N GLU A 75 -1.33 -3.83 -18.68
CA GLU A 75 -2.28 -2.76 -18.39
C GLU A 75 -2.07 -2.19 -16.99
N GLU A 76 -1.85 -3.05 -15.99
CA GLU A 76 -1.53 -2.63 -14.61
C GLU A 76 -0.23 -1.82 -14.56
N ALA A 77 0.80 -2.21 -15.33
CA ALA A 77 2.02 -1.41 -15.45
C ALA A 77 1.74 -0.05 -16.14
N ARG A 78 0.88 -0.04 -17.16
CA ARG A 78 0.49 1.17 -17.91
C ARG A 78 -0.31 2.15 -17.06
N GLU A 79 -1.18 1.65 -16.18
CA GLU A 79 -1.96 2.46 -15.23
C GLU A 79 -1.06 3.25 -14.28
N TRP A 80 0.07 2.68 -13.86
CA TRP A 80 1.04 3.41 -13.03
C TRP A 80 1.88 4.43 -13.82
N PHE A 81 2.42 4.04 -14.98
CA PHE A 81 3.34 4.91 -15.73
C PHE A 81 2.63 5.96 -16.59
N GLU A 82 1.36 5.76 -16.91
CA GLU A 82 0.55 6.57 -17.82
C GLU A 82 1.20 6.81 -19.21
N ASP A 83 2.17 5.97 -19.59
CA ASP A 83 2.99 6.14 -20.78
C ASP A 83 3.38 4.77 -21.38
N ASP A 84 3.13 4.60 -22.68
CA ASP A 84 3.35 3.33 -23.39
C ASP A 84 4.85 3.00 -23.56
N GLU A 85 5.73 3.98 -23.78
CA GLU A 85 7.16 3.76 -23.93
C GLU A 85 7.80 3.34 -22.60
N LYS A 86 7.43 4.03 -21.52
CA LYS A 86 7.82 3.70 -20.13
C LYS A 86 7.33 2.29 -19.76
N THR A 87 6.10 1.97 -20.11
CA THR A 87 5.49 0.67 -19.84
C THR A 87 6.21 -0.43 -20.61
N MET A 88 6.49 -0.25 -21.91
CA MET A 88 7.18 -1.26 -22.72
C MET A 88 8.62 -1.51 -22.23
N GLY A 89 9.32 -0.48 -21.75
CA GLY A 89 10.66 -0.60 -21.17
C GLY A 89 10.71 -1.37 -19.85
N THR A 90 9.64 -1.29 -19.04
CA THR A 90 9.50 -1.94 -17.73
C THR A 90 8.75 -3.27 -17.80
N SER A 91 7.96 -3.46 -18.86
CA SER A 91 7.03 -4.56 -19.01
C SER A 91 7.68 -5.94 -18.83
N VAL A 92 7.16 -6.69 -17.87
CA VAL A 92 7.36 -8.15 -17.71
C VAL A 92 8.76 -8.59 -17.27
N SER A 93 9.74 -7.69 -17.13
CA SER A 93 11.05 -8.07 -16.60
C SER A 93 11.01 -8.11 -15.07
N LYS A 94 10.93 -9.31 -14.50
CA LYS A 94 11.16 -9.60 -13.06
C LYS A 94 12.56 -9.19 -12.56
N ASN A 95 13.32 -8.40 -13.31
CA ASN A 95 14.65 -7.98 -12.94
C ASN A 95 14.57 -6.66 -12.16
N PRO A 96 14.65 -6.70 -10.81
CA PRO A 96 14.51 -5.51 -9.97
C PRO A 96 15.54 -4.42 -10.33
N ALA A 97 16.71 -4.79 -10.85
CA ALA A 97 17.75 -3.85 -11.25
C ALA A 97 17.34 -2.91 -12.42
N ARG A 98 16.46 -3.34 -13.33
CA ARG A 98 15.98 -2.50 -14.46
C ARG A 98 14.81 -1.59 -14.04
N MET A 99 14.03 -2.02 -13.05
CA MET A 99 12.92 -1.25 -12.50
C MET A 99 13.41 -0.06 -11.66
N GLU A 100 14.48 -0.27 -10.87
CA GLU A 100 15.11 0.74 -10.02
C GLU A 100 15.80 1.86 -10.81
N GLU A 101 16.25 1.60 -12.04
CA GLU A 101 16.87 2.61 -12.90
C GLU A 101 15.83 3.58 -13.48
N PHE A 102 14.58 3.13 -13.66
CA PHE A 102 13.49 3.95 -14.17
C PHE A 102 12.86 4.85 -13.09
N VAL A 103 12.66 4.33 -11.87
CA VAL A 103 12.15 5.09 -10.72
C VAL A 103 13.13 6.19 -10.26
N ARG A 104 14.43 6.06 -10.58
CA ARG A 104 15.44 7.08 -10.27
C ARG A 104 15.46 8.26 -11.26
N MET A 105 14.67 8.20 -12.34
CA MET A 105 14.57 9.27 -13.34
C MET A 105 13.35 10.19 -13.13
N GLU A 106 12.62 10.03 -12.03
CA GLU A 106 11.53 10.91 -11.56
C GLU A 106 11.88 11.58 -10.22
#